data_AF-A0A8X6G5C7-F1
#
_entry.id   AF-A0A8X6G5C7-F1
#
_cell.length_a   1.000
_cell.length_b   1.000
_cell.length_c   1.000
_cell.angle_alpha   90.00
_cell.angle_beta   90.00
_cell.angle_gamma   90.00
#
_symmetry.space_group_name_H-M   'P 1'
#
loop_
_entity.id
_entity.type
_entity.pdbx_description
1 polymer ?
#
loop_
_entity_poly.entity_id
_entity_poly.type
_entity_poly.pdbx_seq_one_letter_code
_entity_poly.pdbx_strand_id
1 'polypeptide(L)'
;MAISKFLDPKNDFAFRRIFGSVNNKDILIHFLNDMLGLTGVDQIEDVSFLSPIQDPDIASQKQSIVDVLCTDSAGTQLIIEMQVVKTTGFEKRAQYYAAKAYSSQAHKGDQYQDLKGVIFIAIADFILFPNKLAYKSDHVTFDKITYEHDLKDFSFTFIELPKFNKTKEDQLSNIVEKWIYFFKYADETSEEDLQKIIGSDVIIGRAYDVLNQYNWSKEERFAYDQTKKHIDDYLSSIQQGKIEGKIEGIKIGEEKGRKEGREKGRIEGKIEVAKTMLANNIDVNTIVKCTGLSISEIEELSGNL
;
A
#
# COMPACT_ATOMS: atom_id res chain seq x y z
N MET A 1 -19.65 16.98 -15.77
CA MET A 1 -19.43 16.84 -14.32
C MET A 1 -19.33 18.23 -13.75
N ALA A 2 -20.07 18.52 -12.68
CA ALA A 2 -19.80 19.74 -11.91
C ALA A 2 -18.34 19.67 -11.44
N ILE A 3 -17.60 20.76 -11.62
CA ILE A 3 -16.25 20.88 -11.07
C ILE A 3 -16.41 20.86 -9.56
N SER A 4 -15.87 19.83 -8.88
CA SER A 4 -15.89 19.77 -7.43
C SER A 4 -15.18 20.98 -6.83
N LYS A 5 -15.71 21.58 -5.75
CA LYS A 5 -15.09 22.75 -5.10
C LYS A 5 -13.71 22.42 -4.52
N PHE A 6 -13.54 21.21 -4.01
CA PHE A 6 -12.34 20.78 -3.30
C PHE A 6 -11.50 19.83 -4.16
N LEU A 7 -10.18 19.91 -3.99
CA LEU A 7 -9.22 19.01 -4.63
C LEU A 7 -8.99 17.74 -3.79
N ASP A 8 -8.47 16.68 -4.41
CA ASP A 8 -8.19 15.40 -3.72
C ASP A 8 -6.94 15.53 -2.82
N PRO A 9 -7.07 15.35 -1.48
CA PRO A 9 -5.94 15.42 -0.55
C PRO A 9 -4.92 14.29 -0.72
N LYS A 10 -5.25 13.21 -1.43
CA LYS A 10 -4.32 12.12 -1.73
C LYS A 10 -3.29 12.49 -2.79
N ASN A 11 -3.53 13.56 -3.54
CA ASN A 11 -2.57 14.10 -4.48
C ASN A 11 -1.34 14.64 -3.72
N ASP A 12 -0.14 14.24 -4.12
CA ASP A 12 1.11 14.63 -3.45
C ASP A 12 1.26 16.16 -3.25
N PHE A 13 0.90 16.96 -4.27
CA PHE A 13 0.98 18.41 -4.17
C PHE A 13 -0.04 18.96 -3.15
N ALA A 14 -1.27 18.46 -3.18
CA ALA A 14 -2.31 18.86 -2.23
C ALA A 14 -1.95 18.44 -0.81
N PHE A 15 -1.47 17.22 -0.63
CA PHE A 15 -1.03 16.68 0.65
C PHE A 15 0.06 17.55 1.27
N ARG A 16 1.12 17.88 0.51
CA ARG A 16 2.21 18.78 0.98
C ARG A 16 1.73 20.19 1.25
N ARG A 17 0.75 20.70 0.49
CA ARG A 17 0.16 22.03 0.75
C ARG A 17 -0.58 22.06 2.10
N ILE A 18 -1.31 20.99 2.44
CA ILE A 18 -2.05 20.88 3.70
C ILE A 18 -1.08 20.64 4.86
N PHE A 19 -0.25 19.62 4.77
CA PHE A 19 0.51 19.09 5.91
C PHE A 19 1.99 19.52 5.93
N GLY A 20 2.56 19.93 4.81
CA GLY A 20 3.98 20.32 4.69
C GLY A 20 4.24 21.83 4.68
N SER A 21 3.21 22.66 4.92
CA SER A 21 3.32 24.12 4.88
C SER A 21 3.39 24.72 6.29
N VAL A 22 4.34 25.63 6.51
CA VAL A 22 4.46 26.40 7.76
C VAL A 22 3.16 27.13 8.10
N ASN A 23 2.45 27.64 7.08
CA ASN A 23 1.20 28.34 7.30
C ASN A 23 0.09 27.45 7.84
N ASN A 24 0.12 26.14 7.56
CA ASN A 24 -0.92 25.15 7.89
C ASN A 24 -0.48 24.17 8.99
N LYS A 25 0.51 24.57 9.77
CA LYS A 25 1.13 23.76 10.82
C LYS A 25 0.14 23.26 11.88
N ASP A 26 -0.85 24.08 12.22
CA ASP A 26 -1.94 23.72 13.13
C ASP A 26 -2.79 22.55 12.60
N ILE A 27 -2.99 22.46 11.29
CA ILE A 27 -3.72 21.35 10.64
C ILE A 27 -2.93 20.05 10.85
N LEU A 28 -1.61 20.09 10.63
CA LEU A 28 -0.73 18.95 10.88
C LEU A 28 -0.73 18.56 12.36
N ILE A 29 -0.56 19.52 13.27
CA ILE A 29 -0.53 19.25 14.72
C ILE A 29 -1.83 18.59 15.18
N HIS A 30 -2.98 19.12 14.77
CA HIS A 30 -4.28 18.56 15.11
C HIS A 30 -4.45 17.14 14.57
N PHE A 31 -4.09 16.92 13.30
CA PHE A 31 -4.11 15.59 12.69
C PHE A 31 -3.22 14.59 13.46
N LEU A 32 -1.99 14.99 13.81
CA LEU A 32 -1.05 14.14 14.54
C LEU A 32 -1.57 13.79 15.93
N ASN A 33 -2.06 14.77 16.70
CA ASN A 33 -2.62 14.54 18.02
C ASN A 33 -3.82 13.57 17.97
N ASP A 34 -4.72 13.72 17.00
CA ASP A 34 -5.87 12.84 16.84
C ASP A 34 -5.46 11.41 16.41
N MET A 35 -4.57 11.30 15.41
CA MET A 35 -4.15 9.98 14.90
C MET A 35 -3.32 9.21 15.91
N LEU A 36 -2.51 9.89 16.71
CA LEU A 36 -1.66 9.26 17.71
C LEU A 36 -2.36 9.13 19.08
N GLY A 37 -3.54 9.74 19.24
CA GLY A 37 -4.29 9.73 20.50
C GLY A 37 -3.59 10.51 21.62
N LEU A 38 -2.83 11.54 21.26
CA LEU A 38 -2.04 12.35 22.19
C LEU A 38 -2.95 13.34 22.92
N THR A 39 -2.93 13.31 24.25
CA THR A 39 -3.79 14.12 25.11
C THR A 39 -3.01 14.66 26.31
N GLY A 40 -3.47 15.78 26.87
CA GLY A 40 -2.83 16.39 28.04
C GLY A 40 -1.36 16.75 27.78
N VAL A 41 -0.46 16.23 28.61
CA VAL A 41 0.98 16.53 28.55
C VAL A 41 1.70 15.94 27.35
N ASP A 42 1.10 14.93 26.70
CA ASP A 42 1.69 14.27 25.54
C ASP A 42 1.30 14.95 24.22
N GLN A 43 0.46 16.01 24.26
CA GLN A 43 0.06 16.73 23.06
C GLN A 43 1.24 17.41 22.39
N ILE A 44 1.30 17.27 21.07
CA ILE A 44 2.17 18.07 20.24
C ILE A 44 1.62 19.50 20.25
N GLU A 45 2.39 20.41 20.81
CA GLU A 45 2.07 21.84 20.81
C GLU A 45 2.63 22.54 19.58
N ASP A 46 3.76 22.04 19.05
CA ASP A 46 4.50 22.68 17.98
C ASP A 46 5.32 21.65 17.17
N VAL A 47 5.56 21.97 15.90
CA VAL A 47 6.40 21.16 14.99
C VAL A 47 7.33 21.99 14.10
N SER A 48 8.59 21.58 13.98
CA SER A 48 9.54 22.19 13.05
C SER A 48 9.73 21.31 11.82
N PHE A 49 9.47 21.83 10.62
CA PHE A 49 9.68 21.08 9.38
C PHE A 49 11.17 20.88 9.10
N LEU A 50 11.55 19.65 8.76
CA LEU A 50 12.89 19.28 8.34
C LEU A 50 12.92 19.09 6.81
N SER A 51 14.12 19.05 6.24
CA SER A 51 14.30 18.69 4.84
C SER A 51 13.74 17.28 4.58
N PRO A 52 12.82 17.09 3.61
CA PRO A 52 12.33 15.76 3.26
C PRO A 52 13.39 14.87 2.59
N ILE A 53 14.50 15.47 2.15
CA ILE A 53 15.68 14.76 1.68
C ILE A 53 16.52 14.38 2.90
N GLN A 54 16.49 13.10 3.25
CA GLN A 54 17.23 12.58 4.40
C GLN A 54 18.75 12.39 4.13
N ASP A 55 19.20 12.43 2.88
CA ASP A 55 20.61 12.28 2.50
C ASP A 55 20.93 12.85 1.11
N PRO A 56 21.72 13.94 1.03
CA PRO A 56 22.15 14.54 -0.23
C PRO A 56 23.16 13.71 -1.03
N ASP A 57 24.02 12.92 -0.36
CA ASP A 57 25.10 12.15 -1.01
C ASP A 57 24.57 10.90 -1.73
N ILE A 58 23.38 10.42 -1.34
CA ILE A 58 22.64 9.33 -1.98
C ILE A 58 21.56 9.86 -2.97
N ALA A 59 21.44 11.18 -3.16
CA ALA A 59 20.41 11.79 -4.01
C ALA A 59 20.42 11.29 -5.47
N SER A 60 21.53 10.72 -5.94
CA SER A 60 21.66 10.20 -7.31
C SER A 60 21.19 8.74 -7.49
N GLN A 61 20.98 7.94 -6.43
CA GLN A 61 20.82 6.47 -6.61
C GLN A 61 19.48 5.89 -6.14
N LYS A 62 18.85 6.41 -5.08
CA LYS A 62 17.52 5.99 -4.62
C LYS A 62 16.86 7.13 -3.85
N GLN A 63 15.98 7.89 -4.50
CA GLN A 63 15.25 9.00 -3.87
C GLN A 63 14.50 8.52 -2.62
N SER A 64 15.07 8.79 -1.45
CA SER A 64 14.41 8.63 -0.14
C SER A 64 13.85 9.99 0.25
N ILE A 65 12.91 10.47 -0.55
CA ILE A 65 12.20 11.72 -0.32
C ILE A 65 10.90 11.30 0.37
N VAL A 66 10.67 11.84 1.56
CA VAL A 66 9.39 11.68 2.26
C VAL A 66 8.47 12.85 1.95
N ASP A 67 7.16 12.72 2.19
CA ASP A 67 6.22 13.81 1.91
C ASP A 67 6.29 14.91 2.97
N VAL A 68 6.27 14.52 4.25
CA VAL A 68 6.43 15.42 5.38
C VAL A 68 7.39 14.80 6.40
N LEU A 69 8.42 15.56 6.77
CA LEU A 69 9.29 15.27 7.90
C LEU A 69 9.29 16.48 8.83
N CYS A 70 8.98 16.27 10.09
CA CYS A 70 9.05 17.33 11.10
C CYS A 70 9.54 16.79 12.45
N THR A 71 9.78 17.70 13.38
CA THR A 71 10.16 17.40 14.76
C THR A 71 9.21 18.12 15.71
N ASP A 72 8.68 17.42 16.71
CA ASP A 72 7.83 18.03 17.74
C ASP A 72 8.64 18.82 18.78
N SER A 73 7.94 19.41 19.75
CA SER A 73 8.54 20.15 20.87
C SER A 73 9.38 19.26 21.82
N ALA A 74 9.17 17.94 21.84
CA ALA A 74 9.93 16.98 22.64
C ALA A 74 11.20 16.47 21.91
N GLY A 75 11.34 16.80 20.63
CA GLY A 75 12.44 16.36 19.77
C GLY A 75 12.13 15.09 18.97
N THR A 76 10.94 14.50 19.11
CA THR A 76 10.51 13.31 18.35
C THR A 76 10.38 13.69 16.88
N GLN A 77 10.97 12.89 15.99
CA GLN A 77 10.80 13.09 14.56
C GLN A 77 9.55 12.37 14.05
N LEU A 78 8.74 13.05 13.26
CA LEU A 78 7.54 12.48 12.64
C LEU A 78 7.68 12.46 11.13
N ILE A 79 7.45 11.29 10.53
CA ILE A 79 7.40 11.07 9.09
C ILE A 79 5.95 10.81 8.72
N ILE A 80 5.39 11.59 7.81
CA ILE A 80 4.02 11.42 7.32
C ILE A 80 4.06 11.20 5.81
N GLU A 81 3.44 10.12 5.36
CA GLU A 81 3.48 9.63 3.98
C GLU A 81 2.08 9.41 3.44
N MET A 82 1.79 9.98 2.26
CA MET A 82 0.59 9.70 1.49
C MET A 82 0.92 8.71 0.37
N GLN A 83 0.21 7.59 0.32
CA GLN A 83 0.54 6.49 -0.58
C GLN A 83 -0.69 5.98 -1.32
N VAL A 84 -0.86 6.46 -2.55
CA VAL A 84 -2.00 6.09 -3.42
C VAL A 84 -1.80 4.73 -4.07
N VAL A 85 -0.57 4.42 -4.50
CA VAL A 85 -0.29 3.20 -5.27
C VAL A 85 0.53 2.21 -4.46
N LYS A 86 0.04 0.97 -4.37
CA LYS A 86 0.75 -0.12 -3.71
C LYS A 86 2.05 -0.43 -4.45
N THR A 87 3.16 -0.24 -3.76
CA THR A 87 4.50 -0.63 -4.21
C THR A 87 5.00 -1.83 -3.42
N THR A 88 5.82 -2.67 -4.06
CA THR A 88 6.41 -3.85 -3.41
C THR A 88 7.38 -3.42 -2.33
N GLY A 89 7.22 -3.95 -1.11
CA GLY A 89 8.11 -3.69 0.01
C GLY A 89 7.90 -2.34 0.69
N PHE A 90 6.71 -1.74 0.58
CA PHE A 90 6.38 -0.48 1.23
C PHE A 90 6.60 -0.54 2.76
N GLU A 91 6.28 -1.66 3.39
CA GLU A 91 6.54 -1.91 4.81
C GLU A 91 8.03 -1.85 5.17
N LYS A 92 8.91 -2.30 4.28
CA LYS A 92 10.36 -2.20 4.45
C LYS A 92 10.85 -0.78 4.22
N ARG A 93 10.23 -0.03 3.29
CA ARG A 93 10.53 1.38 3.02
C ARG A 93 10.18 2.26 4.23
N ALA A 94 9.03 2.02 4.87
CA ALA A 94 8.66 2.69 6.11
C ALA A 94 9.72 2.49 7.20
N GLN A 95 10.14 1.25 7.43
CA GLN A 95 11.21 0.93 8.41
C GLN A 95 12.55 1.57 8.02
N TYR A 96 12.91 1.56 6.74
CA TYR A 96 14.12 2.20 6.26
C TYR A 96 14.12 3.70 6.50
N TYR A 97 13.01 4.40 6.21
CA TYR A 97 12.89 5.84 6.46
C TYR A 97 12.95 6.19 7.94
N ALA A 98 12.29 5.40 8.79
CA ALA A 98 12.34 5.62 10.23
C ALA A 98 13.75 5.39 10.79
N ALA A 99 14.39 4.28 10.43
CA ALA A 99 15.75 3.97 10.86
C ALA A 99 16.76 5.02 10.37
N LYS A 100 16.59 5.51 9.14
CA LYS A 100 17.42 6.58 8.57
C LYS A 100 17.26 7.87 9.36
N ALA A 101 16.02 8.31 9.58
CA ALA A 101 15.71 9.48 10.40
C ALA A 101 16.37 9.37 11.79
N TYR A 102 16.18 8.25 12.49
CA TYR A 102 16.79 7.99 13.80
C TYR A 102 18.32 8.06 13.77
N SER A 103 18.96 7.35 12.83
CA SER A 103 20.43 7.34 12.71
C SER A 103 21.02 8.70 12.31
N SER A 104 20.26 9.52 11.57
CA SER A 104 20.71 10.83 11.10
C SER A 104 20.72 11.92 12.17
N GLN A 105 20.11 11.65 13.34
CA GLN A 105 20.11 12.59 14.48
C GLN A 105 21.48 12.71 15.14
N ALA A 106 22.31 11.67 15.08
CA ALA A 106 23.60 11.64 15.76
C ALA A 106 24.72 12.26 14.91
N HIS A 107 25.41 13.26 15.47
CA HIS A 107 26.65 13.82 14.93
C HIS A 107 27.88 13.33 15.70
N LYS A 108 29.07 13.62 15.14
CA LYS A 108 30.33 13.19 15.75
C LYS A 108 30.53 13.86 17.11
N GLY A 109 30.48 13.07 18.18
CA GLY A 109 30.66 13.52 19.56
C GLY A 109 29.38 13.48 20.40
N ASP A 110 28.23 13.21 19.79
CA ASP A 110 26.95 13.11 20.49
C ASP A 110 26.84 11.81 21.29
N GLN A 111 26.00 11.81 22.33
CA GLN A 111 25.74 10.64 23.16
C GLN A 111 24.46 9.93 22.69
N TYR A 112 24.50 8.60 22.61
CA TYR A 112 23.35 7.81 22.15
C TYR A 112 22.09 7.99 23.01
N GLN A 113 22.23 8.34 24.29
CA GLN A 113 21.10 8.59 25.19
C GLN A 113 20.28 9.84 24.84
N ASP A 114 20.82 10.72 23.99
CA ASP A 114 20.13 11.94 23.56
C ASP A 114 19.26 11.73 22.31
N LEU A 115 19.33 10.54 21.69
CA LEU A 115 18.50 10.18 20.54
C LEU A 115 17.01 10.28 20.87
N LYS A 116 16.25 10.77 19.91
CA LYS A 116 14.81 10.98 20.03
C LYS A 116 14.06 9.97 19.17
N GLY A 117 12.88 9.59 19.64
CA GLY A 117 12.02 8.66 18.94
C GLY A 117 11.64 9.13 17.53
N VAL A 118 11.24 8.17 16.71
CA VAL A 118 10.71 8.37 15.37
C VAL A 118 9.34 7.73 15.25
N ILE A 119 8.36 8.54 14.86
CA ILE A 119 7.00 8.11 14.57
C ILE A 119 6.77 8.17 13.06
N PHE A 120 6.43 7.05 12.47
CA PHE A 120 6.10 6.95 11.05
C PHE A 120 4.59 6.76 10.89
N ILE A 121 3.95 7.62 10.10
CA ILE A 121 2.52 7.57 9.80
C ILE A 121 2.35 7.45 8.29
N ALA A 122 1.69 6.39 7.82
CA ALA A 122 1.32 6.24 6.42
C ALA A 122 -0.19 6.22 6.25
N ILE A 123 -0.67 7.04 5.32
CA ILE A 123 -2.04 7.04 4.83
C ILE A 123 -2.02 6.36 3.45
N ALA A 124 -2.61 5.17 3.37
CA ALA A 124 -2.54 4.30 2.20
C ALA A 124 -3.92 4.13 1.55
N ASP A 125 -4.02 4.39 0.25
CA ASP A 125 -5.24 4.13 -0.56
C ASP A 125 -5.26 2.70 -1.13
N PHE A 126 -4.69 1.76 -0.38
CA PHE A 126 -4.64 0.34 -0.71
C PHE A 126 -4.57 -0.51 0.55
N ILE A 127 -4.89 -1.80 0.41
CA ILE A 127 -4.76 -2.76 1.51
C ILE A 127 -3.30 -3.25 1.58
N LEU A 128 -2.61 -2.83 2.63
CA LEU A 128 -1.26 -3.28 3.00
C LEU A 128 -1.33 -4.56 3.83
N PHE A 129 -2.19 -4.59 4.86
CA PHE A 129 -2.32 -5.71 5.79
C PHE A 129 -3.66 -6.43 5.61
N PRO A 130 -3.79 -7.42 4.69
CA PRO A 130 -5.08 -8.04 4.36
C PRO A 130 -5.76 -8.76 5.54
N ASN A 131 -4.99 -9.21 6.52
CA ASN A 131 -5.52 -9.92 7.69
C ASN A 131 -5.99 -8.99 8.83
N LYS A 132 -5.78 -7.67 8.71
CA LYS A 132 -6.25 -6.69 9.71
C LYS A 132 -7.56 -6.05 9.21
N LEU A 133 -8.64 -6.14 9.99
CA LEU A 133 -9.93 -5.55 9.61
C LEU A 133 -10.00 -4.04 9.85
N ALA A 134 -9.34 -3.54 10.90
CA ALA A 134 -9.36 -2.13 11.24
C ALA A 134 -8.65 -1.28 10.16
N TYR A 135 -9.18 -0.08 9.90
CA TYR A 135 -8.58 0.88 8.99
C TYR A 135 -7.31 1.53 9.55
N LYS A 136 -7.14 1.55 10.87
CA LYS A 136 -5.95 2.06 11.54
C LYS A 136 -5.24 0.90 12.24
N SER A 137 -3.92 0.84 12.10
CA SER A 137 -3.10 -0.13 12.80
C SER A 137 -1.80 0.49 13.28
N ASP A 138 -1.54 0.36 14.58
CA ASP A 138 -0.31 0.80 15.22
C ASP A 138 0.61 -0.41 15.44
N HIS A 139 1.89 -0.24 15.17
CA HIS A 139 2.91 -1.28 15.26
C HIS A 139 4.09 -0.73 16.04
N VAL A 140 4.36 -1.36 17.18
CA VAL A 140 5.44 -1.01 18.13
C VAL A 140 6.22 -2.27 18.49
N THR A 141 7.37 -2.11 19.15
CA THR A 141 8.23 -3.25 19.54
C THR A 141 7.85 -3.74 20.93
N PHE A 142 7.69 -5.05 21.08
CA PHE A 142 7.46 -5.70 22.37
C PHE A 142 8.52 -6.77 22.63
N ASP A 143 8.87 -6.97 23.89
CA ASP A 143 9.58 -8.16 24.32
C ASP A 143 8.78 -9.43 23.96
N LYS A 144 9.48 -10.49 23.57
CA LYS A 144 8.85 -11.68 23.02
C LYS A 144 8.13 -12.53 24.07
N ILE A 145 8.58 -12.47 25.33
CA ILE A 145 8.09 -13.36 26.39
C ILE A 145 7.12 -12.61 27.30
N THR A 146 7.53 -11.43 27.76
CA THR A 146 6.80 -10.60 28.73
C THR A 146 5.79 -9.67 28.06
N TYR A 147 5.97 -9.39 26.77
CA TYR A 147 5.24 -8.35 26.04
C TYR A 147 5.45 -6.94 26.61
N GLU A 148 6.55 -6.70 27.33
CA GLU A 148 6.95 -5.37 27.78
C GLU A 148 7.40 -4.49 26.60
N HIS A 149 7.16 -3.18 26.69
CA HIS A 149 7.48 -2.22 25.65
C HIS A 149 8.71 -1.39 26.04
N ASP A 150 9.88 -2.02 26.04
CA ASP A 150 11.13 -1.38 26.45
C ASP A 150 11.75 -0.50 25.37
N LEU A 151 11.64 -0.93 24.10
CA LEU A 151 12.18 -0.23 22.94
C LEU A 151 11.12 0.68 22.32
N LYS A 152 11.05 1.93 22.83
CA LYS A 152 9.95 2.88 22.55
C LYS A 152 10.23 3.86 21.40
N ASP A 153 11.46 3.90 20.90
CA ASP A 153 11.90 4.94 19.96
C ASP A 153 11.35 4.77 18.55
N PHE A 154 10.64 3.68 18.25
CA PHE A 154 10.02 3.47 16.95
C PHE A 154 8.53 3.14 17.09
N SER A 155 7.69 3.90 16.40
CA SER A 155 6.27 3.60 16.23
C SER A 155 5.87 3.76 14.77
N PHE A 156 5.04 2.84 14.28
CA PHE A 156 4.51 2.87 12.92
C PHE A 156 2.98 2.81 12.95
N THR A 157 2.32 3.85 12.45
CA THR A 157 0.88 3.92 12.27
C THR A 157 0.54 3.83 10.79
N PHE A 158 -0.28 2.85 10.42
CA PHE A 158 -0.80 2.70 9.05
C PHE A 158 -2.32 2.91 9.04
N ILE A 159 -2.77 3.83 8.20
CA ILE A 159 -4.17 4.15 7.95
C ILE A 159 -4.50 3.67 6.52
N GLU A 160 -5.28 2.61 6.40
CA GLU A 160 -5.66 1.99 5.12
C GLU A 160 -7.08 2.44 4.73
N LEU A 161 -7.18 3.48 3.89
CA LEU A 161 -8.44 4.11 3.47
C LEU A 161 -9.49 3.13 2.88
N PRO A 162 -9.12 2.07 2.13
CA PRO A 162 -10.08 1.11 1.62
C PRO A 162 -10.83 0.32 2.70
N LYS A 163 -10.30 0.24 3.93
CA LYS A 163 -10.96 -0.43 5.06
C LYS A 163 -11.96 0.45 5.81
N PHE A 164 -11.98 1.75 5.50
CA PHE A 164 -12.96 2.67 6.04
C PHE A 164 -14.26 2.61 5.24
N ASN A 165 -15.30 2.01 5.83
CA ASN A 165 -16.54 1.68 5.12
C ASN A 165 -17.66 2.73 5.27
N LYS A 166 -17.42 3.82 6.01
CA LYS A 166 -18.38 4.91 6.17
C LYS A 166 -18.31 5.82 4.95
N THR A 167 -19.43 6.04 4.29
CA THR A 167 -19.53 6.79 3.02
C THR A 167 -20.33 8.08 3.17
N LYS A 168 -20.89 8.35 4.35
CA LYS A 168 -21.69 9.54 4.64
C LYS A 168 -21.20 10.21 5.91
N GLU A 169 -21.40 11.51 5.97
CA GLU A 169 -21.00 12.40 7.04
C GLU A 169 -21.72 12.11 8.37
N ASP A 170 -22.97 11.66 8.32
CA ASP A 170 -23.79 11.31 9.49
C ASP A 170 -23.36 10.02 10.19
N GLN A 171 -22.50 9.22 9.54
CA GLN A 171 -21.97 7.98 10.10
C GLN A 171 -20.73 8.23 10.97
N LEU A 172 -20.14 9.42 10.92
CA LEU A 172 -18.88 9.76 11.60
C LEU A 172 -19.12 9.94 13.10
N SER A 173 -18.34 9.22 13.90
CA SER A 173 -18.53 9.13 15.35
C SER A 173 -17.47 9.85 16.17
N ASN A 174 -16.32 10.16 15.56
CA ASN A 174 -15.20 10.81 16.21
C ASN A 174 -14.33 11.56 15.18
N ILE A 175 -13.38 12.34 15.69
CA ILE A 175 -12.49 13.19 14.89
C ILE A 175 -11.55 12.40 13.97
N VAL A 176 -11.08 11.22 14.42
CA VAL A 176 -10.23 10.33 13.61
C VAL A 176 -10.98 9.91 12.34
N GLU A 177 -12.26 9.57 12.46
CA GLU A 177 -13.10 9.23 11.32
C GLU A 177 -13.38 10.43 10.41
N LYS A 178 -13.45 11.66 10.95
CA LYS A 178 -13.55 12.88 10.13
C LYS A 178 -12.29 13.09 9.29
N TRP A 179 -11.10 12.87 9.84
CA TRP A 179 -9.85 12.90 9.06
C TRP A 179 -9.81 11.85 7.97
N ILE A 180 -10.22 10.61 8.27
CA ILE A 180 -10.22 9.54 7.28
C ILE A 180 -11.26 9.81 6.18
N TYR A 181 -12.43 10.34 6.56
CA TYR A 181 -13.45 10.79 5.62
C TYR A 181 -12.92 11.92 4.72
N PHE A 182 -12.24 12.92 5.30
CA PHE A 182 -11.56 13.97 4.55
C PHE A 182 -10.61 13.40 3.49
N PHE A 183 -9.73 12.47 3.87
CA PHE A 183 -8.81 11.86 2.90
C PHE A 183 -9.50 11.08 1.77
N LYS A 184 -10.69 10.55 2.04
CA LYS A 184 -11.39 9.66 1.10
C LYS A 184 -12.39 10.39 0.21
N TYR A 185 -12.99 11.47 0.70
CA TYR A 185 -14.18 12.08 0.10
C TYR A 185 -14.11 13.61 0.00
N ALA A 186 -12.99 14.27 0.34
CA ALA A 186 -12.94 15.72 0.30
C ALA A 186 -13.31 16.30 -1.08
N ASP A 187 -12.82 15.71 -2.17
CA ASP A 187 -13.12 16.10 -3.54
C ASP A 187 -14.53 15.69 -4.03
N GLU A 188 -15.30 14.98 -3.20
CA GLU A 188 -16.71 14.67 -3.45
C GLU A 188 -17.65 15.43 -2.48
N THR A 189 -17.08 16.12 -1.49
CA THR A 189 -17.83 16.78 -0.41
C THR A 189 -18.55 18.04 -0.93
N SER A 190 -19.86 18.11 -0.70
CA SER A 190 -20.65 19.31 -0.98
C SER A 190 -20.50 20.36 0.14
N GLU A 191 -20.91 21.61 -0.11
CA GLU A 191 -20.91 22.64 0.93
C GLU A 191 -21.82 22.29 2.10
N GLU A 192 -22.96 21.65 1.82
CA GLU A 192 -23.91 21.23 2.84
C GLU A 192 -23.32 20.14 3.74
N ASP A 193 -22.67 19.15 3.13
CA ASP A 193 -22.05 18.05 3.88
C ASP A 193 -20.84 18.54 4.67
N LEU A 194 -20.07 19.50 4.12
CA LEU A 194 -18.97 20.14 4.84
C LEU A 194 -19.43 20.75 6.17
N GLN A 195 -20.56 21.48 6.18
CA GLN A 195 -21.08 22.07 7.42
C GLN A 195 -21.40 21.02 8.49
N LYS A 196 -21.93 19.86 8.07
CA LYS A 196 -22.21 18.72 8.97
C LYS A 196 -20.91 18.05 9.45
N ILE A 197 -19.91 17.91 8.58
CA ILE A 197 -18.60 17.32 8.91
C ILE A 197 -17.85 18.19 9.92
N ILE A 198 -17.78 19.51 9.68
CA ILE A 198 -17.09 20.45 10.57
C ILE A 198 -17.75 20.38 11.95
N GLY A 199 -19.06 20.64 12.05
CA GLY A 199 -19.71 20.78 13.35
C GLY A 199 -18.99 21.82 14.22
N SER A 200 -18.36 21.40 15.31
CA SER A 200 -17.51 22.25 16.17
C SER A 200 -16.01 22.24 15.82
N ASP A 201 -15.58 21.34 14.93
CA ASP A 201 -14.16 21.06 14.67
C ASP A 201 -13.61 21.97 13.57
N VAL A 202 -13.31 23.21 13.95
CA VAL A 202 -12.87 24.28 13.02
C VAL A 202 -11.63 23.92 12.19
N ILE A 203 -10.75 23.05 12.71
CA ILE A 203 -9.52 22.65 12.01
C ILE A 203 -9.80 21.76 10.80
N ILE A 204 -10.83 20.90 10.84
CA ILE A 204 -11.26 20.14 9.67
C ILE A 204 -11.74 21.10 8.58
N GLY A 205 -12.53 22.11 8.93
CA GLY A 205 -12.98 23.14 7.99
C GLY A 205 -11.80 23.87 7.33
N ARG A 206 -10.78 24.20 8.13
CA ARG A 206 -9.55 24.79 7.61
C ARG A 206 -8.83 23.88 6.62
N ALA A 207 -8.78 22.57 6.86
CA ALA A 207 -8.19 21.61 5.92
C ALA A 207 -8.94 21.59 4.58
N TYR A 208 -10.28 21.67 4.59
CA TYR A 208 -11.09 21.83 3.38
C TYR A 208 -10.83 23.17 2.67
N ASP A 209 -10.68 24.27 3.41
CA ASP A 209 -10.39 25.58 2.83
C ASP A 209 -9.04 25.63 2.10
N VAL A 210 -8.05 24.87 2.57
CA VAL A 210 -6.77 24.69 1.87
C VAL A 210 -6.95 23.96 0.53
N LEU A 211 -7.92 23.04 0.44
CA LEU A 211 -8.25 22.31 -0.79
C LEU A 211 -9.23 23.02 -1.71
N ASN A 212 -9.82 24.13 -1.27
CA ASN A 212 -10.72 24.92 -2.09
C ASN A 212 -9.96 25.45 -3.31
N GLN A 213 -10.26 24.89 -4.47
CA GLN A 213 -9.47 25.14 -5.68
C GLN A 213 -9.50 26.63 -6.08
N TYR A 214 -10.54 27.37 -5.71
CA TYR A 214 -10.65 28.80 -6.00
C TYR A 214 -9.57 29.64 -5.32
N ASN A 215 -8.93 29.10 -4.28
CA ASN A 215 -7.81 29.74 -3.57
C ASN A 215 -6.44 29.37 -4.15
N TRP A 216 -6.39 28.62 -5.25
CA TRP A 216 -5.15 28.14 -5.86
C TRP A 216 -4.79 28.94 -7.10
N SER A 217 -3.50 29.27 -7.23
CA SER A 217 -2.96 29.92 -8.43
C SER A 217 -3.03 28.98 -9.64
N LYS A 218 -2.87 29.54 -10.85
CA LYS A 218 -2.84 28.73 -12.08
C LYS A 218 -1.67 27.74 -12.08
N GLU A 219 -0.53 28.16 -11.56
CA GLU A 219 0.69 27.38 -11.45
C GLU A 219 0.53 26.23 -10.45
N GLU A 220 -0.12 26.49 -9.32
CA GLU A 220 -0.43 25.47 -8.30
C GLU A 220 -1.41 24.42 -8.83
N ARG A 221 -2.46 24.87 -9.54
CA ARG A 221 -3.40 23.95 -10.20
C ARG A 221 -2.72 23.12 -11.28
N PHE A 222 -1.84 23.74 -12.07
CA PHE A 222 -1.06 23.02 -13.06
C PHE A 222 -0.16 21.95 -12.42
N ALA A 223 0.50 22.26 -11.29
CA ALA A 223 1.30 21.29 -10.56
C ALA A 223 0.46 20.12 -10.04
N TYR A 224 -0.73 20.40 -9.51
CA TYR A 224 -1.71 19.38 -9.08
C TYR A 224 -2.19 18.50 -10.25
N ASP A 225 -2.53 19.10 -11.39
CA ASP A 225 -2.99 18.36 -12.57
C ASP A 225 -1.88 17.46 -13.13
N GLN A 226 -0.63 17.91 -13.07
CA GLN A 226 0.55 17.13 -13.47
C GLN A 226 0.77 15.92 -12.55
N THR A 227 0.73 16.10 -11.23
CA THR A 227 0.88 14.97 -10.29
C THR A 227 -0.27 13.98 -10.43
N LYS A 228 -1.49 14.46 -10.65
CA LYS A 228 -2.66 13.60 -10.94
C LYS A 228 -2.45 12.78 -12.21
N LYS A 229 -2.06 13.44 -13.31
CA LYS A 229 -1.78 12.77 -14.59
C LYS A 229 -0.68 11.70 -14.45
N HIS A 230 0.38 11.98 -13.70
CA HIS A 230 1.44 10.99 -13.44
C HIS A 230 0.93 9.75 -12.71
N ILE A 231 0.06 9.91 -11.71
CA ILE A 231 -0.55 8.79 -10.99
C ILE A 231 -1.48 8.01 -11.92
N ASP A 232 -2.31 8.69 -12.71
CA ASP A 232 -3.23 8.07 -13.67
C ASP A 232 -2.48 7.26 -14.73
N ASP A 233 -1.40 7.82 -15.30
CA ASP A 233 -0.53 7.14 -16.27
C ASP A 233 0.14 5.91 -15.64
N TYR A 234 0.59 6.00 -14.39
CA TYR A 234 1.20 4.89 -13.67
C TYR A 234 0.19 3.77 -13.37
N LEU A 235 -1.01 4.10 -12.90
CA LEU A 235 -2.09 3.14 -12.67
C LEU A 235 -2.51 2.45 -13.97
N SER A 236 -2.62 3.20 -15.07
CA SER A 236 -2.89 2.68 -16.41
C SER A 236 -1.79 1.69 -16.86
N SER A 237 -0.52 2.01 -16.64
CA SER A 237 0.61 1.13 -16.94
C SER A 237 0.55 -0.18 -16.13
N ILE A 238 0.24 -0.12 -14.83
CA ILE A 238 0.05 -1.31 -13.99
C ILE A 238 -1.11 -2.16 -14.52
N GLN A 239 -2.22 -1.53 -14.90
CA GLN A 239 -3.38 -2.24 -15.43
C GLN A 239 -3.05 -2.94 -16.74
N GLN A 240 -2.36 -2.26 -17.66
CA GLN A 240 -1.90 -2.83 -18.92
C GLN A 240 -0.99 -4.05 -18.66
N GLY A 241 0.01 -3.92 -17.77
CA GLY A 241 0.90 -5.03 -17.41
C GLY A 241 0.16 -6.23 -16.81
N LYS A 242 -0.90 -6.01 -16.02
CA LYS A 242 -1.76 -7.09 -15.50
C LYS A 242 -2.55 -7.78 -16.62
N ILE A 243 -3.05 -7.02 -17.60
CA ILE A 243 -3.79 -7.57 -18.75
C ILE A 243 -2.85 -8.42 -19.61
N GLU A 244 -1.68 -7.89 -19.97
CA GLU A 244 -0.67 -8.59 -20.76
C GLU A 244 -0.21 -9.87 -20.06
N GLY A 245 0.14 -9.79 -18.78
CA GLY A 245 0.54 -10.96 -17.99
C GLY A 245 -0.56 -12.03 -17.90
N LYS A 246 -1.83 -11.63 -17.83
CA LYS A 246 -2.97 -12.58 -17.87
C LYS A 246 -3.09 -13.24 -19.24
N ILE A 247 -2.96 -12.48 -20.34
CA ILE A 247 -3.03 -13.01 -21.71
C ILE A 247 -1.88 -14.00 -21.94
N GLU A 248 -0.66 -13.63 -21.57
CA GLU A 248 0.52 -14.50 -21.69
C GLU A 248 0.36 -15.77 -20.86
N GLY A 249 -0.11 -15.64 -19.61
CA GLY A 249 -0.39 -16.76 -18.73
C GLY A 249 -1.40 -17.75 -19.31
N ILE A 250 -2.50 -17.26 -19.90
CA ILE A 250 -3.50 -18.10 -20.59
C ILE A 250 -2.85 -18.82 -21.77
N LYS A 251 -2.10 -18.10 -22.60
CA LYS A 251 -1.45 -18.68 -23.79
C LYS A 251 -0.45 -19.79 -23.43
N ILE A 252 0.38 -19.56 -22.41
CA ILE A 252 1.32 -20.57 -21.90
C ILE A 252 0.56 -21.78 -21.33
N GLY A 253 -0.53 -21.53 -20.60
CA GLY A 253 -1.38 -22.57 -20.04
C GLY A 253 -2.02 -23.45 -21.12
N GLU A 254 -2.60 -22.84 -22.15
CA GLU A 254 -3.19 -23.55 -23.30
C GLU A 254 -2.14 -24.38 -24.05
N GLU A 255 -0.95 -23.83 -24.29
CA GLU A 255 0.10 -24.55 -25.00
C GLU A 255 0.60 -25.77 -24.20
N LYS A 256 0.85 -25.58 -22.89
CA LYS A 256 1.25 -26.68 -21.99
C LYS A 256 0.15 -27.74 -21.89
N GLY A 257 -1.09 -27.33 -21.64
CA GLY A 257 -2.23 -28.24 -21.55
C GLY A 257 -2.45 -29.03 -22.84
N ARG A 258 -2.28 -28.41 -24.01
CA ARG A 258 -2.37 -29.11 -25.30
C ARG A 258 -1.24 -30.12 -25.49
N LYS A 259 -0.01 -29.80 -25.09
CA LYS A 259 1.13 -30.73 -25.17
C LYS A 259 0.93 -31.93 -24.24
N GLU A 260 0.58 -31.67 -22.99
CA GLU A 260 0.32 -32.72 -21.99
C GLU A 260 -0.88 -33.60 -22.37
N GLY A 261 -1.98 -33.00 -22.83
CA GLY A 261 -3.17 -33.74 -23.26
C GLY A 261 -2.89 -34.63 -24.47
N ARG A 262 -2.08 -34.15 -25.44
CA ARG A 262 -1.64 -34.97 -26.57
C ARG A 262 -0.79 -36.15 -26.14
N GLU A 263 0.13 -35.95 -25.21
CA GLU A 263 1.01 -37.03 -24.75
C GLU A 263 0.24 -38.06 -23.92
N LYS A 264 -0.63 -37.61 -23.00
CA LYS A 264 -1.53 -38.51 -22.26
C LYS A 264 -2.44 -39.29 -23.18
N GLY A 265 -3.14 -38.63 -24.11
CA GLY A 265 -4.01 -39.32 -25.07
C GLY A 265 -3.25 -40.30 -25.97
N ARG A 266 -2.00 -40.01 -26.32
CA ARG A 266 -1.13 -40.94 -27.06
C ARG A 266 -0.81 -42.19 -26.25
N ILE A 267 -0.51 -42.05 -24.96
CA ILE A 267 -0.21 -43.17 -24.06
C ILE A 267 -1.49 -43.98 -23.77
N GLU A 268 -2.59 -43.32 -23.43
CA GLU A 268 -3.89 -43.95 -23.17
C GLU A 268 -4.38 -44.74 -24.39
N GLY A 269 -4.29 -44.16 -25.59
CA GLY A 269 -4.64 -44.87 -26.83
C GLY A 269 -3.78 -46.09 -27.10
N LYS A 270 -2.47 -46.05 -26.81
CA LYS A 270 -1.59 -47.23 -26.91
C LYS A 270 -2.03 -48.34 -25.94
N ILE A 271 -2.38 -47.97 -24.71
CA ILE A 271 -2.83 -48.89 -23.66
C ILE A 271 -4.18 -49.53 -24.05
N GLU A 272 -5.14 -48.74 -24.54
CA GLU A 272 -6.44 -49.26 -24.99
C GLU A 272 -6.32 -50.25 -26.14
N VAL A 273 -5.47 -49.96 -27.12
CA VAL A 273 -5.17 -50.88 -28.22
C VAL A 273 -4.51 -52.16 -27.70
N ALA A 274 -3.52 -52.05 -26.80
CA ALA A 274 -2.85 -53.21 -26.21
C ALA A 274 -3.84 -54.11 -25.44
N LYS A 275 -4.72 -53.53 -24.61
CA LYS A 275 -5.77 -54.28 -23.89
C LYS A 275 -6.71 -55.00 -24.85
N THR A 276 -7.12 -54.33 -25.92
CA THR A 276 -8.00 -54.92 -26.95
C THR A 276 -7.32 -56.09 -27.67
N MET A 277 -6.04 -55.95 -28.01
CA MET A 277 -5.26 -57.03 -28.64
C MET A 277 -5.04 -58.22 -27.70
N LEU A 278 -4.75 -57.98 -26.41
CA LEU A 278 -4.65 -59.03 -25.38
C LEU A 278 -5.96 -59.81 -25.24
N ALA A 279 -7.10 -59.11 -25.19
CA ALA A 279 -8.42 -59.74 -25.10
C ALA A 279 -8.77 -60.62 -26.32
N ASN A 280 -8.13 -60.38 -27.48
CA ASN A 280 -8.27 -61.18 -28.69
C ASN A 280 -7.18 -62.25 -28.85
N ASN A 281 -6.40 -62.53 -27.80
CA ASN A 281 -5.30 -63.52 -27.77
C ASN A 281 -4.21 -63.28 -28.83
N ILE A 282 -3.94 -62.01 -29.19
CA ILE A 282 -2.80 -61.66 -30.04
C ILE A 282 -1.51 -61.85 -29.23
N ASP A 283 -0.45 -62.36 -29.86
CA ASP A 283 0.82 -62.63 -29.17
C ASP A 283 1.52 -61.33 -28.72
N VAL A 284 2.20 -61.41 -27.57
CA VAL A 284 2.87 -60.27 -26.93
C VAL A 284 3.88 -59.57 -27.85
N ASN A 285 4.63 -60.32 -28.67
CA ASN A 285 5.63 -59.73 -29.57
C ASN A 285 4.97 -58.89 -30.68
N THR A 286 3.82 -59.30 -31.18
CA THR A 286 3.01 -58.52 -32.13
C THR A 286 2.44 -57.26 -31.46
N ILE A 287 1.96 -57.35 -30.22
CA ILE A 287 1.43 -56.19 -29.48
C ILE A 287 2.53 -55.14 -29.22
N VAL A 288 3.74 -55.57 -28.83
CA VAL A 288 4.91 -54.69 -28.69
C VAL A 288 5.19 -53.94 -30.00
N LYS A 289 5.21 -54.66 -31.14
CA LYS A 289 5.46 -54.04 -32.45
C LYS A 289 4.39 -53.05 -32.87
N CYS A 290 3.12 -53.33 -32.58
CA CYS A 290 1.99 -52.49 -32.99
C CYS A 290 1.82 -51.24 -32.10
N THR A 291 2.06 -51.35 -30.80
CA THR A 291 1.79 -50.28 -29.82
C THR A 291 3.06 -49.51 -29.43
N GLY A 292 4.23 -50.12 -29.59
CA GLY A 292 5.51 -49.60 -29.13
C GLY A 292 5.60 -49.47 -27.61
N LEU A 293 4.78 -50.23 -26.86
CA LEU A 293 4.93 -50.44 -25.42
C LEU A 293 5.99 -51.54 -25.19
N SER A 294 6.69 -51.48 -24.07
CA SER A 294 7.63 -52.50 -23.65
C SER A 294 6.93 -53.78 -23.23
N ILE A 295 7.66 -54.90 -23.23
CA ILE A 295 7.14 -56.20 -22.78
C ILE A 295 6.64 -56.10 -21.33
N SER A 296 7.39 -55.43 -20.45
CA SER A 296 7.01 -55.21 -19.04
C SER A 296 5.68 -54.46 -18.91
N GLU A 297 5.45 -53.42 -19.70
CA GLU A 297 4.20 -52.65 -19.67
C GLU A 297 3.00 -53.50 -20.15
N ILE A 298 3.21 -54.40 -21.13
CA ILE A 298 2.17 -55.30 -21.63
C ILE A 298 1.85 -56.41 -20.62
N GLU A 299 2.87 -56.97 -19.96
CA GLU A 299 2.69 -57.98 -18.90
C GLU A 299 1.93 -57.41 -17.70
N GLU A 300 2.21 -56.17 -17.30
CA GLU A 300 1.49 -55.47 -16.23
C GLU A 300 0.01 -55.20 -16.60
N LEU A 301 -0.27 -54.91 -17.88
CA LEU A 301 -1.64 -54.78 -18.38
C LEU A 301 -2.38 -56.13 -18.42
N SER A 302 -1.67 -57.23 -18.70
CA SER A 302 -2.24 -58.58 -18.71
C SER A 302 -2.57 -59.12 -17.32
N GLY A 303 -1.85 -58.70 -16.28
CA GLY A 303 -2.13 -59.09 -14.88
C GLY A 303 -3.38 -58.45 -14.28
N ASN A 304 -3.95 -57.45 -14.96
CA ASN A 304 -5.12 -56.67 -14.53
C ASN A 304 -6.37 -56.89 -15.41
N LEU A 305 -6.35 -57.89 -16.30
CA LEU A 305 -7.45 -58.33 -17.18
C LEU A 305 -8.06 -59.64 -16.64
#